data_AF-A0A533Z9N0-F1
#
_entry.id   AF-A0A533Z9N0-F1
#
_cell.length_a   1.000
_cell.length_b   1.000
_cell.length_c   1.000
_cell.angle_alpha   90.00
_cell.angle_beta   90.00
_cell.angle_gamma   90.00
#
_symmetry.space_group_name_H-M   'P 1'
#
loop_
_entity.id
_entity.type
_entity.pdbx_description
1 polymer ?
#
loop_
_entity_poly.entity_id
_entity_poly.type
_entity_poly.pdbx_seq_one_letter_code
_entity_poly.pdbx_strand_id
1 'polypeptide(L)'
;MNEIVWASPLRYFTRCTFPYGDDAIQSLVPDSTERLLDFGCGKGEFLSRVKGVTERYGCDLDPHIIEIAKHVMPNGVFFTVGLDGKIPFPDGWFDVVTLLSVLEHVPD
;
A
#
# COMPACT_ATOMS: atom_id res chain seq x y z
N MET A 1 9.31 -30.26 4.63
CA MET A 1 9.73 -29.56 3.40
C MET A 1 8.59 -29.69 2.41
N ASN A 2 7.65 -28.75 2.43
CA ASN A 2 6.61 -28.67 1.42
C ASN A 2 6.76 -27.30 0.76
N GLU A 3 7.19 -27.31 -0.50
CA GLU A 3 7.18 -26.17 -1.39
C GLU A 3 5.75 -25.64 -1.51
N ILE A 4 5.54 -24.37 -1.18
CA ILE A 4 4.30 -23.68 -1.53
C ILE A 4 4.48 -23.16 -2.95
N VAL A 5 3.77 -23.83 -3.85
CA VAL A 5 3.68 -23.54 -5.27
C VAL A 5 2.94 -22.21 -5.45
N TRP A 6 3.67 -21.13 -5.75
CA TRP A 6 3.09 -19.87 -6.24
C TRP A 6 2.73 -20.01 -7.72
N ALA A 7 1.74 -20.85 -8.03
CA ALA A 7 1.17 -20.94 -9.36
C ALA A 7 -0.31 -20.57 -9.32
N SER A 8 -0.59 -19.27 -9.46
CA SER A 8 -1.78 -18.84 -10.16
C SER A 8 -1.39 -17.73 -11.15
N PRO A 9 -1.31 -18.02 -12.46
CA PRO A 9 -0.88 -17.06 -13.47
C PRO A 9 -1.98 -16.08 -13.90
N LEU A 10 -3.09 -15.96 -13.15
CA LEU A 10 -4.27 -15.22 -13.60
C LEU A 10 -4.95 -14.49 -12.42
N ARG A 11 -4.44 -13.32 -12.04
CA ARG A 11 -5.24 -12.22 -11.42
C ARG A 11 -4.53 -10.89 -11.17
N TYR A 12 -3.31 -10.68 -11.67
CA TYR A 12 -2.64 -9.35 -11.63
C TYR A 12 -3.27 -8.28 -12.55
N PHE A 13 -4.37 -8.60 -13.26
CA PHE A 13 -4.91 -7.80 -14.36
C PHE A 13 -6.39 -7.44 -14.30
N THR A 14 -7.03 -7.51 -13.14
CA THR A 14 -8.31 -6.82 -12.93
C THR A 14 -8.05 -5.64 -12.03
N ARG A 15 -7.88 -4.47 -12.66
CA ARG A 15 -8.32 -3.16 -12.17
C ARG A 15 -8.91 -3.23 -10.74
N CYS A 16 -8.06 -3.19 -9.72
CA CYS A 16 -8.50 -2.80 -8.38
C CYS A 16 -8.78 -1.30 -8.46
N THR A 17 -9.81 -0.92 -9.22
CA THR A 17 -10.46 0.37 -9.01
C THR A 17 -10.79 0.37 -7.54
N PHE A 18 -10.13 1.24 -6.79
CA PHE A 18 -10.57 1.57 -5.45
C PHE A 18 -12.05 1.93 -5.58
N PRO A 19 -12.98 1.08 -5.11
CA PRO A 19 -14.40 1.21 -5.44
C PRO A 19 -15.05 2.37 -4.67
N TYR A 20 -14.25 3.00 -3.81
CA TYR A 20 -14.61 4.18 -3.03
C TYR A 20 -14.42 5.44 -3.87
N GLY A 21 -15.43 6.30 -3.83
CA GLY A 21 -15.31 7.67 -4.32
C GLY A 21 -14.32 8.47 -3.47
N ASP A 22 -13.83 9.58 -4.02
CA ASP A 22 -12.84 10.45 -3.38
C ASP A 22 -13.26 10.88 -1.95
N ASP A 23 -14.54 11.15 -1.71
CA ASP A 23 -15.04 11.54 -0.38
C ASP A 23 -14.85 10.44 0.66
N ALA A 24 -15.13 9.19 0.28
CA ALA A 24 -14.94 8.04 1.16
C ALA A 24 -13.45 7.79 1.41
N ILE A 25 -12.60 7.95 0.39
CA ILE A 25 -11.13 7.88 0.54
C ILE A 25 -10.63 8.96 1.51
N GLN A 26 -11.09 10.21 1.35
CA GLN A 26 -10.67 11.30 2.21
C GLN A 26 -11.14 11.11 3.65
N SER A 27 -12.31 10.50 3.88
CA SER A 27 -12.80 10.22 5.23
C SER A 27 -11.95 9.22 6.04
N LEU A 28 -11.10 8.43 5.36
CA LEU A 28 -10.20 7.47 6.01
C LEU A 28 -8.94 8.13 6.57
N VAL A 29 -8.62 9.35 6.12
CA VAL A 29 -7.37 10.04 6.44
C VAL A 29 -7.70 11.40 7.06
N PRO A 30 -7.46 11.59 8.37
CA PRO A 30 -7.66 12.89 9.02
C PRO A 30 -6.91 14.00 8.31
N ASP A 31 -7.51 15.19 8.22
CA ASP A 31 -6.92 16.35 7.54
C ASP A 31 -5.59 16.84 8.13
N SER A 32 -5.26 16.43 9.36
CA SER A 32 -4.00 16.73 10.05
C SER A 32 -2.87 15.72 9.80
N THR A 33 -3.11 14.72 8.93
CA THR A 33 -2.12 13.68 8.62
C THR A 33 -0.96 14.26 7.83
N GLU A 34 0.25 14.21 8.38
CA GLU A 34 1.47 14.60 7.66
C GLU A 34 2.15 13.40 7.00
N ARG A 35 2.19 12.26 7.70
CA ARG A 35 2.82 11.01 7.23
C ARG A 35 1.82 9.86 7.20
N LEU A 36 1.49 9.44 5.98
CA LEU A 36 0.62 8.30 5.71
C LEU A 36 1.42 7.11 5.19
N LEU A 37 1.24 5.94 5.79
CA LEU A 37 1.68 4.66 5.23
C LEU A 37 0.48 3.86 4.75
N ASP A 38 0.53 3.39 3.50
CA ASP A 38 -0.34 2.32 3.01
C ASP A 38 0.47 1.02 2.96
N PHE A 39 0.18 0.10 3.89
CA PHE A 39 0.86 -1.18 3.97
C PHE A 39 0.14 -2.16 3.04
N GLY A 40 0.84 -2.74 2.07
CA GLY A 40 0.21 -3.45 0.94
C GLY A 40 -0.37 -2.48 -0.11
N CYS A 41 0.39 -1.43 -0.48
CA CYS A 41 -0.11 -0.30 -1.27
C CYS A 41 -0.48 -0.63 -2.72
N GLY A 42 -0.16 -1.84 -3.19
CA GLY A 42 -0.30 -2.18 -4.60
C GLY A 42 0.40 -1.15 -5.49
N LYS A 43 -0.27 -0.71 -6.55
CA LYS A 43 0.25 0.29 -7.51
C LYS A 43 0.15 1.74 -7.01
N GLY A 44 -0.21 1.96 -5.73
CA GLY A 44 -0.33 3.29 -5.13
C GLY A 44 -1.62 4.05 -5.49
N GLU A 45 -2.66 3.36 -5.97
CA GLU A 45 -3.90 4.00 -6.42
C GLU A 45 -4.62 4.74 -5.28
N PHE A 46 -4.69 4.15 -4.09
CA PHE A 46 -5.23 4.80 -2.90
C PHE A 46 -4.47 6.08 -2.53
N LEU A 47 -3.15 5.96 -2.35
CA LEU A 47 -2.26 7.08 -2.02
C LEU A 47 -2.31 8.22 -3.05
N SER A 48 -2.55 7.89 -4.33
CA SER A 48 -2.67 8.89 -5.40
C SER A 48 -3.93 9.76 -5.28
N ARG A 49 -4.98 9.24 -4.63
CA ARG A 49 -6.28 9.90 -4.48
C ARG A 49 -6.44 10.65 -3.16
N VAL A 50 -5.68 10.28 -2.13
CA VAL A 50 -5.63 10.99 -0.85
C VAL A 50 -5.05 12.40 -1.04
N LYS A 51 -5.73 13.41 -0.51
CA LYS A 51 -5.33 14.82 -0.57
C LYS A 51 -4.91 15.33 0.80
N GLY A 52 -4.11 16.39 0.82
CA GLY A 52 -3.70 17.08 2.06
C GLY A 52 -2.55 16.45 2.83
N VAL A 53 -2.07 15.26 2.43
CA VAL A 53 -0.94 14.58 3.08
C VAL A 53 0.40 15.02 2.47
N THR A 54 1.33 15.41 3.34
CA THR A 54 2.67 15.89 2.95
C THR A 54 3.57 14.76 2.48
N GLU A 55 3.66 13.69 3.26
CA GLU A 55 4.53 12.55 2.98
C GLU A 55 3.72 11.27 2.86
N ARG A 56 3.83 10.61 1.69
CA ARG A 56 3.10 9.39 1.37
C ARG A 56 4.06 8.24 1.20
N TYR A 57 3.82 7.18 1.96
CA TYR A 57 4.62 5.98 2.00
C TYR A 57 3.76 4.78 1.58
N GLY A 58 4.35 3.89 0.77
CA GLY A 58 3.70 2.65 0.38
C GLY A 58 4.66 1.48 0.41
N CYS A 59 4.22 0.33 0.92
CA CYS A 59 5.00 -0.89 0.82
C CYS A 59 4.18 -2.06 0.29
N ASP A 60 4.85 -3.00 -0.36
CA ASP A 60 4.24 -4.20 -0.92
C ASP A 60 5.29 -5.32 -0.97
N LEU A 61 4.86 -6.58 -0.95
CA LEU A 61 5.74 -7.75 -1.07
C LEU A 61 6.29 -7.90 -2.49
N ASP A 62 5.55 -7.41 -3.50
CA ASP A 62 5.90 -7.54 -4.91
C ASP A 62 6.77 -6.35 -5.38
N PRO A 63 8.08 -6.56 -5.66
CA PRO A 63 8.96 -5.49 -6.11
C PRO A 63 8.56 -4.89 -7.46
N HIS A 64 7.93 -5.68 -8.35
CA HIS A 64 7.48 -5.17 -9.64
C HIS A 64 6.33 -4.17 -9.48
N ILE A 65 5.43 -4.42 -8.52
CA ILE A 65 4.34 -3.51 -8.19
C ILE A 65 4.86 -2.20 -7.57
N ILE A 66 5.89 -2.29 -6.72
CA ILE A 66 6.57 -1.11 -6.17
C ILE A 66 7.18 -0.23 -7.26
N GLU A 67 7.82 -0.82 -8.28
CA GLU A 67 8.34 -0.05 -9.40
C GLU A 67 7.22 0.66 -10.18
N ILE A 68 6.05 0.03 -10.36
CA ILE A 68 4.88 0.71 -10.95
C ILE A 68 4.42 1.86 -10.07
N ALA A 69 4.31 1.66 -8.75
CA ALA A 69 3.86 2.69 -7.82
C ALA A 69 4.76 3.93 -7.85
N LYS A 70 6.09 3.74 -7.90
CA LYS A 70 7.07 4.83 -8.09
C LYS A 70 6.85 5.59 -9.39
N HIS A 71 6.50 4.90 -10.48
CA HIS A 71 6.21 5.57 -11.76
C HIS A 71 4.88 6.35 -11.71
N VAL A 72 3.86 5.80 -11.07
CA VAL A 72 2.52 6.43 -10.95
C VAL A 72 2.57 7.66 -10.04
N MET A 73 3.33 7.59 -8.94
CA MET A 73 3.43 8.66 -7.95
C MET A 73 4.90 8.92 -7.58
N PRO A 74 5.68 9.61 -8.44
CA PRO A 74 7.13 9.79 -8.24
C PRO A 74 7.50 10.60 -6.99
N ASN A 75 6.54 11.32 -6.40
CA ASN A 75 6.74 12.08 -5.16
C ASN A 75 6.49 11.24 -3.90
N GLY A 76 6.06 9.98 -4.03
CA GLY A 76 5.87 9.05 -2.92
C GLY A 76 7.13 8.26 -2.59
N VAL A 77 7.19 7.75 -1.36
CA VAL A 77 8.24 6.84 -0.91
C VAL A 77 7.73 5.41 -0.96
N PHE A 78 8.23 4.63 -1.90
CA PHE A 78 7.79 3.24 -2.10
C PHE A 78 8.92 2.24 -1.92
N PHE A 79 8.66 1.18 -1.15
CA PHE A 79 9.66 0.17 -0.82
C PHE A 79 9.04 -1.23 -0.72
N THR A 80 9.84 -2.26 -1.01
CA THR A 80 9.41 -3.64 -0.83
C THR A 80 9.50 -4.03 0.64
N VAL A 81 8.49 -4.73 1.16
CA VAL A 81 8.48 -5.29 2.53
C VAL A 81 8.63 -6.82 2.48
N GLY A 82 9.21 -7.41 3.52
CA GLY A 82 9.29 -8.86 3.67
C GLY A 82 8.02 -9.47 4.26
N LEU A 83 7.93 -10.81 4.25
CA LEU A 83 6.82 -11.55 4.88
C LEU A 83 6.76 -11.38 6.41
N ASP A 84 7.86 -10.95 7.03
CA ASP A 84 7.90 -10.61 8.45
C ASP A 84 7.27 -9.25 8.77
N GLY A 85 6.85 -8.50 7.74
CA GLY A 85 6.16 -7.23 7.85
C GLY A 85 6.98 -6.09 8.45
N LYS A 86 8.30 -6.29 8.64
CA LYS A 86 9.15 -5.27 9.27
C LYS A 86 9.48 -4.15 8.29
N ILE A 87 9.38 -2.92 8.78
CA ILE A 87 9.66 -1.71 8.02
C ILE A 87 10.74 -0.88 8.72
N PRO A 88 11.57 -0.11 7.99
CA PRO A 88 12.72 0.60 8.54
C PRO A 88 12.34 1.95 9.17
N PHE A 89 11.24 2.00 9.91
CA PHE A 89 10.74 3.22 10.56
C PHE A 89 10.58 2.98 12.06
N PRO A 90 10.85 3.99 12.91
CA PRO A 90 10.64 3.86 14.35
C PRO A 90 9.14 3.79 14.67
N ASP A 91 8.82 3.27 15.85
CA ASP A 91 7.46 3.29 16.37
C ASP A 91 6.92 4.73 16.44
N GLY A 92 5.65 4.90 16.06
CA GLY A 92 5.00 6.22 16.03
C GLY A 92 5.51 7.16 14.93
N TRP A 93 6.25 6.66 13.94
CA TRP A 93 6.72 7.49 12.82
C TRP A 93 5.60 8.01 11.92
N PHE A 94 4.58 7.18 11.70
CA PHE A 94 3.42 7.50 10.85
C PHE A 94 2.25 7.98 11.69
N ASP A 95 1.55 9.01 11.23
CA ASP A 95 0.32 9.49 11.87
C ASP A 95 -0.83 8.52 11.59
N VAL A 96 -0.84 7.94 10.38
CA VAL A 96 -1.86 7.01 9.90
C VAL A 96 -1.21 5.85 9.15
N VAL A 97 -1.69 4.64 9.43
CA VAL A 97 -1.37 3.43 8.66
C VAL A 97 -2.67 2.83 8.13
N THR A 98 -2.75 2.60 6.82
CA THR A 98 -3.85 1.89 6.17
C THR A 98 -3.42 0.49 5.75
N LEU A 99 -4.36 -0.45 5.82
CA LEU A 99 -4.19 -1.84 5.38
C LEU A 99 -5.42 -2.20 4.55
N LEU A 100 -5.39 -1.89 3.26
CA LEU A 100 -6.56 -2.00 2.40
C LEU A 100 -6.42 -3.23 1.51
N SER A 101 -7.29 -4.22 1.73
CA SER A 101 -7.23 -5.52 1.06
C SER A 101 -5.93 -6.32 1.30
N VAL A 102 -5.43 -6.28 2.54
CA VAL A 102 -4.19 -6.96 2.95
C VAL A 102 -4.46 -8.17 3.81
N LEU A 103 -5.35 -8.02 4.80
CA LEU A 103 -5.53 -9.01 5.86
C LEU A 103 -6.10 -10.33 5.32
N GLU A 104 -6.82 -10.31 4.19
CA GLU A 104 -7.28 -11.51 3.50
C GLU A 104 -6.14 -12.39 2.94
N HIS A 105 -4.92 -11.88 2.89
CA HIS A 105 -3.74 -12.56 2.37
C HIS A 105 -2.75 -12.99 3.45
N VAL A 106 -2.96 -12.58 4.70
CA VAL A 106 -2.08 -12.92 5.82
C VAL A 106 -2.52 -14.28 6.38
N PRO A 107 -1.61 -15.28 6.50
CA PRO A 107 -1.91 -16.53 7.18
C PRO A 107 -2.24 -16.31 8.66
N ASP A 108 -3.12 -17.14 9.21
CA ASP A 108 -3.47 -17.16 10.65
C ASP A 108 -2.26 -17.43 11.57
#